data_AF-A0A8T6VQI0-F1
#
_entry.id   AF-A0A8T6VQI0-F1
#
_cell.length_a   1.000
_cell.length_b   1.000
_cell.length_c   1.000
_cell.angle_alpha   90.00
_cell.angle_beta   90.00
_cell.angle_gamma   90.00
#
_symmetry.space_group_name_H-M   'P 1'
#
loop_
_entity.id
_entity.type
_entity.pdbx_description
1 polymer ?
#
loop_
_entity_poly.entity_id
_entity_poly.type
_entity_poly.pdbx_seq_one_letter_code
_entity_poly.pdbx_strand_id
1 'polypeptide(L)'
;MKKQSIELPLSNVATDKQVRKLKEYFKEMPVEEILSGLKFAKNRWSAKDSGTLKVGRKSIIQKEIHSVTTEQAQWRLKNWKLMIANYRRRGYSYPTISRIKKILVQKSKKKTG
;
A
#
# COMPACT_ATOMS: atom_id res chain seq x y z
N MET A 1 -7.78 1.50 -37.97
CA MET A 1 -7.48 0.93 -36.64
C MET A 1 -7.95 -0.51 -36.61
N LYS A 2 -7.09 -1.49 -36.28
CA LYS A 2 -7.52 -2.89 -36.13
C LYS A 2 -8.37 -2.98 -34.86
N LYS A 3 -9.65 -3.35 -35.00
CA LYS A 3 -10.48 -3.69 -33.85
C LYS A 3 -9.96 -5.01 -33.28
N GLN A 4 -9.45 -4.96 -32.05
CA GLN A 4 -9.11 -6.14 -31.28
C GLN A 4 -10.27 -6.42 -30.33
N SER A 5 -10.79 -7.65 -30.36
CA SER A 5 -11.82 -8.13 -29.45
C SER A 5 -11.24 -9.27 -28.61
N ILE A 6 -11.54 -9.27 -27.32
CA ILE A 6 -11.17 -10.34 -26.39
C ILE A 6 -12.41 -10.83 -25.66
N GLU A 7 -12.51 -12.14 -25.48
CA GLU A 7 -13.51 -12.76 -24.63
C GLU A 7 -12.91 -13.00 -23.24
N LEU A 8 -13.62 -12.60 -22.20
CA LEU A 8 -13.16 -12.69 -20.82
C LEU A 8 -14.06 -13.64 -20.03
N PRO A 9 -13.62 -14.89 -19.75
CA PRO A 9 -14.36 -15.77 -18.86
C PRO A 9 -14.33 -15.20 -17.44
N LEU A 10 -15.50 -15.12 -16.81
CA LEU A 10 -15.65 -14.66 -15.43
C LEU A 10 -15.87 -15.85 -14.51
N SER A 11 -15.29 -15.80 -13.31
CA SER A 11 -15.45 -16.86 -12.31
C SER A 11 -16.88 -16.95 -11.75
N ASN A 12 -17.66 -15.88 -11.87
CA ASN A 12 -19.04 -15.77 -11.40
C ASN A 12 -19.88 -14.97 -12.40
N VAL A 13 -21.20 -15.13 -12.34
CA VAL A 13 -22.14 -14.34 -13.15
C VAL A 13 -22.04 -12.86 -12.78
N ALA A 14 -21.72 -12.01 -13.76
CA ALA A 14 -21.70 -10.57 -13.59
C ALA A 14 -23.10 -9.99 -13.84
N THR A 15 -23.43 -8.96 -13.07
CA THR A 15 -24.65 -8.17 -13.30
C THR A 15 -24.48 -7.25 -14.51
N ASP A 16 -25.58 -6.89 -15.17
CA ASP A 16 -25.57 -5.96 -16.31
C ASP A 16 -24.88 -4.63 -15.99
N LYS A 17 -25.04 -4.13 -14.76
CA LYS A 17 -24.37 -2.92 -14.28
C LYS A 17 -22.84 -3.08 -14.26
N GLN A 18 -22.33 -4.24 -13.83
CA GLN A 18 -20.90 -4.52 -13.83
C GLN A 18 -20.35 -4.66 -15.25
N VAL A 19 -21.08 -5.36 -16.14
CA VAL A 19 -20.69 -5.51 -17.55
C VAL A 19 -20.65 -4.16 -18.25
N ARG A 20 -21.63 -3.28 -18.00
CA ARG A 20 -21.66 -1.93 -18.57
C ARG A 20 -20.45 -1.11 -18.11
N LYS A 21 -20.11 -1.14 -16.82
CA LYS A 21 -18.92 -0.47 -16.29
C LYS A 21 -17.62 -1.01 -16.86
N LEU A 22 -17.49 -2.33 -17.00
CA LEU A 22 -16.31 -2.92 -17.64
C LEU A 22 -16.15 -2.40 -19.08
N LYS A 23 -17.23 -2.39 -19.87
CA LYS A 23 -17.18 -1.84 -21.24
C LYS A 23 -16.81 -0.37 -21.27
N GLU A 24 -17.33 0.43 -20.34
CA GLU A 24 -17.03 1.86 -20.20
C GLU A 24 -15.54 2.08 -19.89
N TYR A 25 -15.00 1.43 -18.86
CA TYR A 25 -13.60 1.57 -18.46
C TYR A 25 -12.63 1.15 -19.56
N PHE A 26 -12.90 0.03 -20.24
CA PHE A 26 -12.04 -0.45 -21.34
C PHE A 26 -12.17 0.38 -22.62
N LYS A 27 -13.24 1.18 -22.79
CA LYS A 27 -13.41 2.08 -23.93
C LYS A 27 -12.65 3.38 -23.76
N GLU A 28 -12.61 3.92 -22.54
CA GLU A 28 -12.08 5.26 -22.25
C GLU A 28 -10.60 5.25 -21.86
N MET A 29 -10.10 4.18 -21.24
CA MET A 29 -8.75 4.14 -20.70
C MET A 29 -7.73 3.54 -21.68
N PRO A 30 -6.47 4.05 -21.70
CA PRO A 30 -5.36 3.39 -22.38
C PRO A 30 -5.11 1.98 -21.86
N VAL A 31 -4.69 1.08 -22.75
CA VAL A 31 -4.46 -0.34 -22.43
C VAL A 31 -3.42 -0.51 -21.32
N GLU A 32 -2.37 0.31 -21.32
CA GLU A 32 -1.29 0.29 -20.33
C GLU A 32 -1.80 0.60 -18.91
N GLU A 33 -2.69 1.59 -18.78
CA GLU A 33 -3.30 1.95 -17.50
C GLU A 33 -4.25 0.85 -16.99
N ILE A 34 -5.01 0.23 -17.90
CA ILE A 34 -5.86 -0.91 -17.58
C ILE A 34 -5.01 -2.07 -17.06
N LEU A 35 -3.93 -2.42 -17.76
CA LEU A 35 -3.04 -3.51 -17.36
C LEU A 35 -2.36 -3.23 -16.00
N SER A 36 -1.93 -1.99 -15.76
CA SER A 36 -1.35 -1.56 -14.48
C SER A 36 -2.35 -1.74 -13.33
N GLY A 37 -3.58 -1.24 -13.50
CA GLY A 37 -4.65 -1.37 -12.52
C GLY A 37 -5.04 -2.83 -12.25
N LEU A 38 -5.21 -3.63 -13.31
CA LEU A 38 -5.54 -5.05 -13.20
C LEU A 38 -4.43 -5.85 -12.53
N LYS A 39 -3.15 -5.55 -12.82
CA LYS A 39 -1.99 -6.17 -12.15
C LYS A 39 -2.06 -5.94 -10.64
N PHE A 40 -2.31 -4.71 -10.21
CA PHE A 40 -2.47 -4.40 -8.79
C PHE A 40 -3.65 -5.14 -8.15
N ALA A 41 -4.82 -5.11 -8.81
CA ALA A 41 -6.02 -5.79 -8.33
C ALA A 41 -5.81 -7.30 -8.21
N LYS A 42 -5.22 -7.94 -9.22
CA LYS A 42 -4.89 -9.37 -9.25
C LYS A 42 -3.90 -9.75 -8.16
N ASN A 43 -2.82 -8.98 -7.99
CA ASN A 43 -1.83 -9.23 -6.93
C ASN A 43 -2.48 -9.15 -5.54
N ARG A 44 -3.33 -8.14 -5.32
CA ARG A 44 -4.05 -7.97 -4.06
C ARG A 44 -5.03 -9.12 -3.82
N TRP A 45 -5.81 -9.51 -4.82
CA TRP A 45 -6.74 -10.63 -4.73
C TRP A 45 -6.01 -11.93 -4.43
N SER A 46 -4.95 -12.25 -5.16
CA SER A 46 -4.15 -13.47 -4.97
C SER A 46 -3.51 -13.53 -3.58
N ALA A 47 -3.03 -12.39 -3.07
CA ALA A 47 -2.48 -12.32 -1.71
C ALA A 47 -3.56 -12.50 -0.63
N LYS A 48 -4.78 -11.99 -0.86
CA LYS A 48 -5.92 -12.21 0.04
C LYS A 48 -6.35 -13.67 0.03
N ASP A 49 -6.49 -14.26 -1.15
CA ASP A 49 -6.92 -15.63 -1.37
C ASP A 49 -5.93 -16.65 -0.78
N SER A 50 -4.63 -16.44 -1.00
CA SER A 50 -3.55 -17.25 -0.39
C SER A 50 -3.35 -17.04 1.12
N GLY A 51 -4.12 -16.15 1.76
CA GLY A 51 -3.97 -15.82 3.19
C GLY A 51 -2.70 -15.06 3.56
N THR A 52 -1.87 -14.69 2.58
CA THR A 52 -0.62 -13.92 2.80
C THR A 52 -0.90 -12.45 3.10
N LEU A 53 -2.01 -11.91 2.60
CA LEU A 53 -2.49 -10.57 2.93
C LEU A 53 -3.34 -10.60 4.21
N LYS A 54 -2.71 -10.27 5.33
CA LYS A 54 -3.40 -10.11 6.62
C LYS A 54 -4.15 -8.78 6.68
N VAL A 55 -5.38 -8.76 6.13
CA VAL A 55 -6.31 -7.63 6.24
C VAL A 55 -6.52 -7.28 7.72
N GLY A 56 -6.43 -5.99 8.07
CA GLY A 56 -6.52 -5.50 9.46
C GLY A 56 -5.18 -5.48 10.24
N ARG A 57 -4.11 -6.13 9.78
CA ARG A 57 -2.79 -6.04 10.41
C ARG A 57 -2.06 -4.76 9.99
N LYS A 58 -1.67 -3.92 10.96
CA LYS A 58 -0.82 -2.73 10.69
C LYS A 58 0.51 -3.16 10.06
N SER A 59 0.94 -2.43 9.03
CA SER A 59 2.27 -2.61 8.42
C SER A 59 3.36 -2.44 9.47
N ILE A 60 4.54 -3.01 9.23
CA ILE A 60 5.69 -2.86 10.14
C ILE A 60 5.98 -1.38 10.43
N ILE A 61 5.88 -0.52 9.41
CA ILE A 61 6.01 0.94 9.60
C ILE A 61 4.92 1.45 10.55
N GLN A 62 3.65 1.15 10.30
CA GLN A 62 2.53 1.61 11.12
C GLN A 62 2.61 1.10 12.57
N LYS A 63 3.11 -0.11 12.81
CA LYS A 63 3.37 -0.61 14.17
C LYS A 63 4.35 0.28 14.95
N GLU A 64 5.35 0.85 14.27
CA GLU A 64 6.37 1.69 14.92
C GLU A 64 5.91 3.13 15.18
N ILE A 65 4.95 3.65 14.41
CA ILE A 65 4.60 5.09 14.42
C ILE A 65 3.19 5.40 14.91
N HIS A 66 2.26 4.44 14.90
CA HIS A 66 0.84 4.75 15.06
C HIS A 66 0.53 5.41 16.41
N SER A 67 1.08 4.90 17.50
CA SER A 67 0.89 5.40 18.87
C SER A 67 1.99 6.37 19.33
N VAL A 68 2.90 6.79 18.45
CA VAL A 68 4.00 7.68 18.81
C VAL A 68 3.49 9.12 18.95
N THR A 69 3.69 9.71 20.15
CA THR A 69 3.40 11.12 20.45
C THR A 69 4.45 12.06 19.82
N THR A 70 4.18 13.36 19.85
CA THR A 70 5.12 14.37 19.32
C THR A 70 6.44 14.35 20.08
N GLU A 71 6.41 14.27 21.41
CA GLU A 71 7.58 14.24 22.29
C GLU A 71 8.40 12.96 22.05
N GLN A 72 7.71 11.81 21.92
CA GLN A 72 8.34 10.54 21.61
C GLN A 72 8.97 10.56 20.21
N ALA A 73 8.34 11.22 19.23
CA ALA A 73 8.92 11.38 17.90
C ALA A 73 10.20 12.24 17.95
N GLN A 74 10.17 13.35 18.67
CA GLN A 74 11.33 14.22 18.89
C GLN A 74 12.47 13.48 19.59
N TRP A 75 12.18 12.74 20.66
CA TRP A 75 13.18 11.95 21.38
C TRP A 75 13.82 10.88 20.49
N ARG A 76 13.02 10.16 19.69
CA ARG A 76 13.53 9.14 18.75
C ARG A 76 14.42 9.75 17.66
N LEU A 77 14.07 10.95 17.18
CA LEU A 77 14.89 11.67 16.20
C LEU A 77 16.20 12.19 16.80
N LYS A 78 16.18 12.67 18.04
CA LYS A 78 17.39 13.05 18.78
C LYS A 78 18.32 11.86 19.01
N ASN A 79 17.74 10.68 19.28
CA ASN A 79 18.46 9.43 19.55
C ASN A 79 18.55 8.51 18.31
N TRP A 80 18.65 9.08 17.11
CA TRP A 80 18.44 8.33 15.87
C TRP A 80 19.44 7.18 15.62
N LYS A 81 20.71 7.32 16.02
CA LYS A 81 21.72 6.24 15.87
C LYS A 81 21.32 4.99 16.66
N LEU A 82 20.85 5.17 17.91
CA LEU A 82 20.32 4.09 18.73
C LEU A 82 19.09 3.45 18.09
N MET A 83 18.19 4.27 17.54
CA MET A 83 17.00 3.77 16.85
C MET A 83 17.35 2.92 15.63
N ILE A 84 18.34 3.34 14.82
CA ILE A 84 18.84 2.54 13.69
C ILE A 84 19.32 1.17 14.19
N ALA A 85 20.16 1.12 15.22
CA ALA A 85 20.65 -0.14 15.77
C ALA A 85 19.51 -1.07 16.24
N ASN A 86 18.50 -0.50 16.93
CA ASN A 86 17.32 -1.25 17.37
C ASN A 86 16.49 -1.79 16.20
N TYR A 87 16.26 -0.99 15.17
CA TYR A 87 15.53 -1.43 13.98
C TYR A 87 16.30 -2.49 13.19
N ARG A 88 17.63 -2.36 13.07
CA ARG A 88 18.48 -3.35 12.40
C ARG A 88 18.47 -4.67 13.15
N ARG A 89 18.53 -4.67 14.49
CA ARG A 89 18.39 -5.87 15.32
C ARG A 89 17.03 -6.57 15.14
N ARG A 90 15.96 -5.79 14.88
CA ARG A 90 14.62 -6.31 14.54
C ARG A 90 14.47 -6.74 13.07
N GLY A 91 15.55 -6.74 12.30
CA GLY A 91 15.56 -7.18 10.90
C GLY A 91 15.01 -6.16 9.89
N TYR A 92 14.87 -4.89 10.26
CA TYR A 92 14.33 -3.88 9.33
C TYR A 92 15.38 -3.51 8.28
N SER A 93 14.94 -3.44 7.02
CA SER A 93 15.75 -2.92 5.92
C SER A 93 15.96 -1.41 6.07
N TYR A 94 17.08 -0.89 5.56
CA TYR A 94 17.33 0.56 5.55
C TYR A 94 16.22 1.37 4.85
N PRO A 95 15.60 0.90 3.74
CA PRO A 95 14.42 1.55 3.17
C PRO A 95 13.25 1.68 4.15
N THR A 96 12.96 0.65 4.95
CA THR A 96 11.91 0.69 5.99
C THR A 96 12.25 1.70 7.08
N ILE A 97 13.50 1.69 7.57
CA ILE A 97 14.01 2.63 8.58
C ILE A 97 13.90 4.08 8.08
N SER A 98 14.23 4.32 6.81
CA SER A 98 14.11 5.64 6.17
C SER A 98 12.67 6.12 6.12
N ARG A 99 11.72 5.25 5.77
CA ARG A 99 10.27 5.58 5.78
C ARG A 99 9.76 5.90 7.18
N ILE A 100 10.20 5.17 8.20
CA ILE A 100 9.89 5.48 9.61
C ILE A 100 10.41 6.86 9.98
N LYS A 101 11.67 7.20 9.63
CA LYS A 101 12.26 8.52 9.90
C LYS A 101 11.42 9.66 9.30
N LYS A 102 11.04 9.54 8.03
CA LYS A 102 10.23 10.56 7.33
C LYS A 102 8.93 10.86 8.08
N ILE A 103 8.25 9.82 8.58
CA ILE A 103 6.98 9.99 9.29
C ILE A 103 7.19 10.56 10.70
N LEU A 104 8.27 10.17 11.40
CA LEU A 104 8.63 10.78 12.69
C LEU A 104 8.90 12.27 12.55
N VAL A 105 9.59 12.71 11.48
CA VAL A 105 9.84 14.14 11.20
C VAL A 105 8.53 14.91 10.95
N GLN A 106 7.53 14.28 10.32
CA GLN A 106 6.22 14.91 10.14
C GLN A 106 5.47 15.02 11.48
N LYS A 107 5.48 13.96 12.30
CA LYS A 107 4.85 13.96 13.62
C LYS A 107 5.49 14.94 14.60
N SER A 108 6.83 15.04 14.61
CA SER A 108 7.56 15.93 15.53
C SER A 108 7.28 17.42 15.33
N LYS A 109 6.75 17.78 14.15
CA LYS A 109 6.40 19.15 13.76
C LYS A 109 4.95 19.53 14.05
N LYS A 110 4.07 18.57 14.35
CA LYS A 110 2.70 18.88 14.77
C LYS A 110 2.78 19.48 16.18
N LYS A 111 2.57 20.80 16.29
CA LYS A 111 2.26 21.43 17.58
C LYS A 111 1.02 20.74 18.13
N THR A 112 1.14 20.20 19.33
CA THR A 112 0.00 19.88 20.17
C THR A 112 -0.81 21.17 20.28
N GLY A 113 -2.03 21.15 19.75
CA GLY A 113 -2.97 22.27 19.87
C GLY A 113 -3.40 22.43 21.32
#